data_AF-A0A2P5W1F4-F1
#
_entry.id   AF-A0A2P5W1F4-F1
#
_cell.length_a   1.000
_cell.length_b   1.000
_cell.length_c   1.000
_cell.angle_alpha   90.00
_cell.angle_beta   90.00
_cell.angle_gamma   90.00
#
_symmetry.space_group_name_H-M   'P 1'
#
loop_
_entity.id
_entity.type
_entity.pdbx_description
1 polymer ?
#
loop_
_entity_poly.entity_id
_entity_poly.type
_entity_poly.pdbx_seq_one_letter_code
_entity_poly.pdbx_strand_id
1 'polypeptide(L)'
;MEASHVFVEDVRDEMVANCRMARSMNVEIYSRRHETFCVIETIGCRPGIPPRSYGVDLRNRQYDCRRFQTLHYPCAHVVAACAKVNLNVEQFVNDVYILECTLRVWENEFPVLPDLFTWERNYHVAQSSRSSRN
;
A
#
# COMPACT_ATOMS: atom_id res chain seq x y z
N MET A 1 13.47 22.22 -3.31
CA MET A 1 14.16 21.05 -2.75
C MET A 1 13.09 20.02 -2.52
N GLU A 2 12.96 19.01 -3.39
CA GLU A 2 12.13 17.85 -3.09
C GLU A 2 12.83 17.09 -1.96
N ALA A 3 12.15 16.89 -0.84
CA ALA A 3 12.62 16.01 0.20
C ALA A 3 12.64 14.60 -0.38
N SER A 4 13.83 14.01 -0.54
CA SER A 4 13.95 12.58 -0.87
C SER A 4 13.44 11.79 0.33
N HIS A 5 12.22 11.26 0.24
CA HIS A 5 11.66 10.41 1.27
C HIS A 5 12.46 9.09 1.32
N VAL A 6 12.88 8.68 2.52
CA VAL A 6 13.53 7.39 2.73
C VAL A 6 12.44 6.38 3.12
N PHE A 7 12.22 5.38 2.26
CA PHE A 7 11.27 4.30 2.54
C PHE A 7 11.94 3.15 3.30
N VAL A 8 11.14 2.38 4.03
CA VAL A 8 11.55 1.10 4.64
C VAL A 8 12.14 0.17 3.56
N GLU A 9 13.16 -0.61 3.93
CA GLU A 9 13.96 -1.42 2.99
C GLU A 9 13.10 -2.37 2.16
N ASP A 10 12.15 -3.07 2.79
CA ASP A 10 11.25 -3.99 2.10
C ASP A 10 10.46 -3.28 0.99
N VAL A 11 9.90 -2.10 1.25
CA VAL A 11 9.14 -1.36 0.21
C VAL A 11 10.05 -0.89 -0.91
N ARG A 12 11.29 -0.51 -0.59
CA ARG A 12 12.28 -0.10 -1.58
C ARG A 12 12.63 -1.24 -2.53
N ASP A 13 12.87 -2.44 -2.01
CA ASP A 13 13.21 -3.62 -2.81
C ASP A 13 12.03 -4.04 -3.70
N GLU A 14 10.81 -4.01 -3.15
CA GLU A 14 9.57 -4.26 -3.88
C GLU A 14 9.37 -3.24 -5.01
N MET A 15 9.66 -1.97 -4.75
CA MET A 15 9.62 -0.92 -5.77
C MET A 15 10.64 -1.15 -6.88
N VAL A 16 11.85 -1.62 -6.56
CA VAL A 16 12.84 -2.03 -7.58
C VAL A 16 12.30 -3.17 -8.42
N ALA A 17 11.68 -4.18 -7.81
CA ALA A 17 11.07 -5.31 -8.53
C ALA A 17 9.91 -4.83 -9.45
N ASN A 18 9.03 -3.98 -8.93
CA ASN A 18 7.91 -3.41 -9.70
C ASN A 18 8.41 -2.56 -10.88
N CYS A 19 9.47 -1.77 -10.69
CA CYS A 19 10.14 -1.03 -11.77
C CYS A 19 10.71 -1.95 -12.84
N ARG A 20 11.27 -3.10 -12.48
CA ARG A 20 11.75 -4.09 -13.45
C ARG A 20 10.60 -4.69 -14.25
N MET A 21 9.51 -5.05 -13.59
CA MET A 21 8.32 -5.61 -14.25
C MET A 21 7.62 -4.60 -15.18
N ALA A 22 7.52 -3.34 -14.78
CA ALA A 22 6.89 -2.28 -15.56
C ALA A 22 7.53 -2.09 -16.95
N ARG A 23 8.84 -2.36 -17.07
CA ARG A 23 9.58 -2.22 -18.35
C ARG A 23 9.12 -3.18 -19.44
N SER A 24 8.48 -4.30 -19.09
CA SER A 24 7.95 -5.26 -20.06
C SER A 24 6.46 -5.05 -20.39
N MET A 25 5.83 -4.00 -19.84
CA MET A 25 4.42 -3.72 -20.03
C MET A 25 4.21 -2.64 -21.10
N ASN A 26 3.10 -2.74 -21.83
CA ASN A 26 2.66 -1.67 -22.73
C ASN A 26 1.59 -0.83 -22.04
N VAL A 27 1.61 0.49 -22.27
CA VAL A 27 0.64 1.41 -21.65
C VAL A 27 -0.08 2.22 -22.72
N GLU A 28 -1.40 2.06 -22.75
CA GLU A 28 -2.33 2.84 -23.56
C GLU A 28 -2.98 3.93 -22.72
N ILE A 29 -3.10 5.13 -23.30
CA ILE A 29 -3.72 6.27 -22.63
C ILE A 29 -5.20 6.29 -23.01
N TYR A 30 -6.09 6.08 -22.03
CA TYR A 30 -7.53 6.19 -22.25
C TYR A 30 -7.99 7.64 -22.11
N SER A 31 -7.55 8.33 -21.06
CA SER A 31 -7.80 9.75 -20.90
C SER A 31 -6.66 10.46 -20.19
N ARG A 32 -5.96 11.33 -20.91
CA ARG A 32 -4.89 12.15 -20.32
C ARG A 32 -5.43 13.15 -19.30
N ARG A 33 -6.65 13.68 -19.48
CA ARG A 33 -7.27 14.65 -18.56
C ARG A 33 -7.70 14.01 -17.23
N HIS A 34 -8.07 12.74 -17.26
CA HIS A 34 -8.51 12.01 -16.07
C HIS A 34 -7.42 11.08 -15.52
N GLU A 35 -6.23 11.07 -16.14
CA GLU A 35 -5.10 10.20 -15.77
C GLU A 35 -5.50 8.71 -15.71
N THR A 36 -6.25 8.28 -16.73
CA THR A 36 -6.69 6.89 -16.88
C THR A 36 -5.95 6.18 -18.00
N PHE A 37 -5.51 4.96 -17.71
CA PHE A 37 -4.64 4.16 -18.56
C PHE A 37 -5.10 2.70 -18.58
N CYS A 38 -4.72 2.02 -19.66
CA CYS A 38 -4.77 0.57 -19.75
C CYS A 38 -3.35 0.03 -19.86
N VAL A 39 -2.98 -0.83 -18.92
CA VAL A 39 -1.67 -1.48 -18.88
C VAL A 39 -1.83 -2.90 -19.37
N ILE A 40 -1.08 -3.23 -20.43
CA ILE A 40 -1.09 -4.52 -21.08
C ILE A 40 0.15 -5.30 -20.60
N GLU A 41 -0.09 -6.40 -19.91
CA GLU A 41 0.91 -7.29 -19.34
C GLU A 41 0.92 -8.63 -20.11
N THR A 42 2.08 -9.02 -20.60
CA THR A 42 2.26 -10.33 -21.25
C THR A 42 2.57 -11.38 -20.18
N ILE A 43 1.72 -12.39 -20.03
CA ILE A 43 1.86 -13.41 -18.99
C ILE A 43 2.59 -14.63 -19.54
N GLY A 44 3.91 -14.64 -19.35
CA GLY A 44 4.80 -15.72 -19.75
C GLY A 44 5.15 -15.73 -21.24
N CYS A 45 6.13 -16.55 -21.61
CA CYS A 45 6.65 -16.63 -22.99
C CYS A 45 5.95 -17.72 -23.85
N ARG A 46 4.82 -18.26 -23.40
CA ARG A 46 4.16 -19.36 -24.10
C ARG A 46 3.33 -18.84 -25.29
N PRO A 47 3.55 -19.35 -26.50
CA PRO A 47 2.69 -19.04 -27.63
C PRO A 47 1.22 -19.37 -27.31
N GLY A 48 0.31 -18.42 -27.54
CA GLY A 48 -1.13 -18.62 -27.40
C GLY A 48 -1.77 -18.09 -26.11
N ILE A 49 -1.00 -17.58 -25.15
CA ILE A 49 -1.58 -16.87 -23.99
C ILE A 49 -1.80 -15.40 -24.38
N PRO A 50 -3.05 -14.90 -24.37
CA PRO A 50 -3.30 -13.50 -24.64
C PRO A 50 -2.78 -12.61 -23.49
N PRO A 51 -2.27 -11.40 -23.80
CA PRO A 51 -1.94 -10.42 -22.78
C PRO A 51 -3.15 -10.07 -21.92
N ARG A 52 -2.92 -9.73 -20.65
CA ARG A 52 -3.96 -9.17 -19.77
C ARG A 52 -3.91 -7.66 -19.79
N SER A 53 -5.08 -7.04 -19.72
CA SER A 53 -5.25 -5.60 -19.55
C SER A 53 -5.66 -5.28 -18.11
N TYR A 54 -5.11 -4.18 -17.59
CA TYR A 54 -5.39 -3.65 -16.27
C TYR A 54 -5.67 -2.16 -16.36
N GLY A 55 -6.84 -1.73 -15.90
CA GLY A 55 -7.20 -0.33 -15.72
C GLY A 55 -6.42 0.31 -14.58
N VAL A 56 -5.89 1.49 -14.84
CA VAL A 56 -5.17 2.32 -13.86
C VAL A 56 -5.76 3.73 -13.90
N ASP A 57 -6.38 4.15 -12.81
CA ASP A 57 -6.82 5.52 -12.55
C ASP A 57 -5.89 6.12 -11.49
N LEU A 58 -4.91 6.91 -11.94
CA LEU A 58 -3.92 7.52 -11.04
C LEU A 58 -4.58 8.58 -10.15
N ARG A 59 -5.50 9.36 -10.71
CA ARG A 59 -6.14 10.48 -10.02
C ARG A 59 -6.97 10.03 -8.82
N ASN A 60 -7.77 8.98 -9.00
CA ASN A 60 -8.63 8.44 -7.94
C ASN A 60 -7.96 7.31 -7.14
N ARG A 61 -6.73 6.94 -7.50
CA ARG A 61 -5.97 5.81 -6.92
C ARG A 61 -6.74 4.49 -6.96
N GLN A 62 -7.40 4.22 -8.08
CA GLN A 62 -8.18 3.01 -8.32
C GLN A 62 -7.53 2.16 -9.40
N TYR A 63 -7.34 0.88 -9.10
CA TYR A 63 -6.56 -0.02 -9.95
C TYR A 63 -7.22 -1.40 -10.00
N ASP A 64 -7.26 -1.98 -11.20
CA ASP A 64 -7.79 -3.34 -11.42
C ASP A 64 -6.89 -4.41 -10.78
N CYS A 65 -5.58 -4.13 -10.62
CA CYS A 65 -4.62 -5.08 -10.03
C CYS A 65 -4.99 -5.49 -8.60
N ARG A 66 -5.80 -4.68 -7.88
CA ARG A 66 -6.20 -4.80 -6.46
C ARG A 66 -5.06 -4.90 -5.43
N ARG A 67 -3.83 -5.13 -5.87
CA ARG A 67 -2.61 -5.24 -5.02
C ARG A 67 -2.36 -3.94 -4.27
N PHE A 68 -2.52 -2.79 -4.92
CA PHE A 68 -2.30 -1.49 -4.28
C PHE A 68 -3.23 -1.26 -3.09
N GLN A 69 -4.53 -1.57 -3.22
CA GLN A 69 -5.49 -1.40 -2.13
C GLN A 69 -5.13 -2.24 -0.90
N THR A 70 -4.37 -3.32 -1.07
CA THR A 70 -3.93 -4.20 0.02
C THR A 70 -2.57 -3.78 0.60
N LEU A 71 -1.64 -3.37 -0.27
CA LEU A 71 -0.23 -3.16 0.07
C LEU A 71 0.12 -1.70 0.34
N HIS A 72 -0.76 -0.74 0.02
CA HIS A 72 -0.55 0.69 0.22
C HIS A 72 0.72 1.27 -0.45
N TYR A 73 1.32 0.57 -1.42
CA TYR A 73 2.37 1.07 -2.30
C TYR A 73 2.11 0.64 -3.77
N PRO A 74 2.68 1.37 -4.76
CA PRO A 74 2.41 1.16 -6.19
C PRO A 74 2.68 -0.25 -6.70
N CYS A 75 1.69 -0.88 -7.37
CA CYS A 75 1.92 -2.11 -8.14
C CYS A 75 2.66 -1.79 -9.46
N ALA A 76 3.28 -2.78 -10.10
CA ALA A 76 4.01 -2.59 -11.36
C ALA A 76 3.18 -1.89 -12.47
N HIS A 77 1.86 -2.10 -12.51
CA HIS A 77 0.97 -1.41 -13.45
C HIS A 77 0.91 0.10 -13.19
N VAL A 78 0.89 0.52 -11.92
CA VAL A 78 0.94 1.94 -11.53
C VAL A 78 2.29 2.54 -11.93
N VAL A 79 3.40 1.82 -11.66
CA VAL A 79 4.74 2.25 -12.08
C VAL A 79 4.81 2.47 -13.59
N ALA A 80 4.28 1.55 -14.38
CA ALA A 80 4.24 1.66 -15.84
C ALA A 80 3.41 2.89 -16.30
N ALA A 81 2.24 3.11 -15.69
CA ALA A 81 1.40 4.27 -15.99
C ALA A 81 2.07 5.59 -15.61
N CYS A 82 2.68 5.68 -14.42
CA CYS A 82 3.45 6.85 -14.00
C CYS A 82 4.59 7.16 -14.98
N ALA A 83 5.35 6.14 -15.40
CA ALA A 83 6.42 6.29 -16.38
C ALA A 83 5.91 6.82 -17.73
N LYS A 84 4.71 6.36 -18.17
CA LYS A 84 4.09 6.80 -19.44
C LYS A 84 3.82 8.30 -19.49
N VAL A 85 3.50 8.92 -18.36
CA VAL A 85 3.20 10.36 -18.26
C VAL A 85 4.23 11.15 -17.46
N ASN A 86 5.39 10.54 -17.17
CA ASN A 86 6.50 11.15 -16.43
C ASN A 86 6.09 11.72 -15.05
N LEU A 87 5.26 10.96 -14.32
CA LEU A 87 4.90 11.27 -12.95
C LEU A 87 5.86 10.57 -11.98
N ASN A 88 6.23 11.25 -10.89
CA ASN A 88 6.97 10.61 -9.80
C ASN A 88 6.09 9.52 -9.18
N VAL A 89 6.55 8.28 -9.16
CA VAL A 89 5.80 7.15 -8.60
C VAL A 89 5.78 7.16 -7.07
N GLU A 90 6.76 7.81 -6.44
CA GLU A 90 6.89 7.86 -4.97
C GLU A 90 5.73 8.59 -4.31
N GLN A 91 5.09 9.54 -5.01
CA GLN A 91 3.87 10.22 -4.51
C GLN A 91 2.70 9.26 -4.27
N PHE A 92 2.77 8.04 -4.82
CA PHE A 92 1.74 7.01 -4.66
C PHE A 92 2.06 6.01 -3.54
N VAL A 93 3.23 6.09 -2.91
CA VAL A 93 3.58 5.32 -1.71
C VAL A 93 2.88 5.95 -0.50
N ASN A 94 2.30 5.13 0.38
CA ASN A 94 1.67 5.63 1.60
C ASN A 94 2.73 6.02 2.64
N ASP A 95 2.47 7.11 3.37
CA ASP A 95 3.35 7.67 4.40
C ASP A 95 3.71 6.68 5.51
N VAL A 96 2.90 5.64 5.77
CA VAL A 96 3.24 4.59 6.77
C VAL A 96 4.58 3.89 6.49
N TYR A 97 5.03 3.93 5.23
CA TYR A 97 6.29 3.35 4.79
C TYR A 97 7.45 4.35 4.73
N ILE A 98 7.19 5.63 4.99
CA ILE A 98 8.26 6.60 5.22
C ILE A 98 8.93 6.21 6.53
N LEU A 99 10.25 6.00 6.48
CA LEU A 99 11.04 5.49 7.61
C LEU A 99 10.81 6.31 8.88
N GLU A 100 10.73 7.64 8.75
CA GLU A 100 10.41 8.55 9.85
C GLU A 100 9.03 8.24 10.48
N CYS A 101 7.99 8.06 9.66
CA CYS A 101 6.66 7.69 10.14
C CYS A 101 6.67 6.32 10.82
N THR A 102 7.41 5.36 10.29
CA THR A 102 7.57 4.04 10.92
C THR A 102 8.26 4.15 12.27
N LEU A 103 9.35 4.91 12.39
CA LEU A 103 10.07 5.10 13.67
C LEU A 103 9.18 5.75 14.74
N ARG A 104 8.37 6.74 14.36
CA ARG A 104 7.40 7.40 15.26
C ARG A 104 6.34 6.46 15.81
N VAL A 105 6.02 5.36 15.13
CA VAL A 105 5.11 4.32 15.69
C VAL A 105 5.76 3.65 16.90
N TRP A 106 7.05 3.34 16.80
CA TRP A 106 7.83 2.67 17.84
C TRP A 106 8.27 3.59 18.99
N GLU A 107 8.25 4.91 18.78
CA GLU A 107 8.50 5.89 19.84
C GLU A 107 7.37 5.93 20.89
N ASN A 108 6.17 5.43 20.57
CA ASN A 108 5.08 5.41 21.54
C ASN A 108 5.36 4.37 22.63
N GLU A 109 5.22 4.78 23.89
CA GLU A 109 5.19 3.83 25.00
C GLU A 109 3.97 2.93 24.85
N PHE A 110 4.20 1.66 24.52
CA PHE A 110 3.15 0.65 24.60
C PHE A 110 2.75 0.52 26.08
N PRO A 111 1.46 0.70 26.42
CA PRO A 111 1.03 0.52 27.80
C PRO A 111 1.39 -0.90 28.23
N VAL A 112 2.08 -1.00 29.37
CA VAL A 112 2.36 -2.29 29.99
C VAL A 112 1.03 -2.99 30.17
N LEU A 113 0.89 -4.19 29.60
CA LEU A 113 -0.28 -5.02 29.87
C LEU A 113 -0.39 -5.13 31.39
N PRO A 114 -1.53 -4.74 31.99
CA PRO A 114 -1.73 -4.87 33.42
C PRO A 114 -1.42 -6.33 33.82
N ASP A 115 -0.98 -6.63 35.03
CA ASP A 115 -0.71 -8.02 35.43
C ASP A 115 -2.00 -8.89 35.36
N LEU A 116 -1.90 -10.22 35.16
CA LEU A 116 -3.03 -11.17 35.10
C LEU A 116 -4.01 -10.95 36.28
N PHE A 117 -3.44 -10.70 37.46
CA PHE A 117 -4.18 -10.43 38.70
C PHE A 117 -4.96 -9.11 38.71
N THR A 118 -4.61 -8.15 37.85
CA THR A 118 -5.38 -6.90 37.70
C THR A 118 -6.57 -7.06 36.77
N TRP A 119 -6.53 -8.00 35.81
CA TRP A 119 -7.66 -8.31 34.94
C TRP A 119 -8.77 -8.99 35.74
N GLU A 120 -8.43 -10.04 36.50
CA GLU A 120 -9.37 -10.80 37.34
C GLU A 120 -10.07 -9.89 38.37
N ARG A 121 -9.32 -8.98 38.99
CA ARG A 121 -9.87 -8.02 39.96
C ARG A 121 -10.89 -7.08 39.31
N ASN A 122 -10.63 -6.61 38.09
CA ASN A 122 -11.57 -5.76 37.35
C ASN A 122 -12.82 -6.52 36.90
N TYR A 123 -12.70 -7.79 36.53
CA TYR A 123 -13.85 -8.65 36.25
C TYR A 123 -14.74 -8.84 37.49
N HIS A 124 -14.16 -9.06 38.67
CA HIS A 124 -14.93 -9.21 39.91
C HIS A 124 -15.59 -7.89 40.34
N VAL A 125 -14.90 -6.75 40.24
CA VAL A 125 -15.48 -5.43 40.57
C VAL A 125 -16.64 -5.05 39.63
N ALA A 126 -16.56 -5.40 38.35
CA ALA A 126 -17.63 -5.18 37.38
C ALA A 126 -18.87 -6.08 37.62
N GLN A 127 -18.69 -7.27 38.20
CA GLN A 127 -19.80 -8.15 38.58
C GLN A 127 -20.47 -7.71 39.88
N SER A 128 -19.70 -7.29 40.88
CA SER A 128 -20.21 -6.79 42.16
C SER A 128 -21.03 -5.50 42.00
N SER A 129 -20.58 -4.58 41.15
CA SER A 129 -21.31 -3.33 40.87
C SER A 129 -22.61 -3.52 40.07
N ARG A 130 -22.73 -4.63 39.32
CA ARG A 130 -23.99 -5.04 38.68
C ARG A 130 -24.98 -5.69 39.66
N SER A 131 -24.49 -6.40 40.67
CA SER A 131 -25.34 -7.02 41.69
C SER A 131 -25.88 -6.05 42.73
N SER A 132 -25.27 -4.88 42.92
CA SER A 132 -25.73 -3.84 43.87
C SER A 132 -26.73 -2.83 43.27
N ARG A 133 -27.10 -2.99 41.99
CA ARG A 133 -28.10 -2.15 41.30
C ARG A 133 -29.46 -2.83 41.11
N ASN A 134 -29.67 -4.02 41.69
CA ASN A 134 -30.96 -4.71 41.74
C ASN A 134 -31.53 -4.67 43.16
#